data_AF-A0A8J4LZE7-F1
#
_entry.id   AF-A0A8J4LZE7-F1
#
_cell.length_a   1.000
_cell.length_b   1.000
_cell.length_c   1.000
_cell.angle_alpha   90.00
_cell.angle_beta   90.00
_cell.angle_gamma   90.00
#
_symmetry.space_group_name_H-M   'P 1'
#
loop_
_entity.id
_entity.type
_entity.pdbx_description
1 polymer ?
#
loop_
_entity_poly.entity_id
_entity_poly.type
_entity_poly.pdbx_seq_one_letter_code
_entity_poly.pdbx_strand_id
1 'polypeptide(L)'
;MEVVIWRRCDANDAKVNGELRIGNFSIPGGSNISSLSSNTLVWTQTTVLGQCEAYPIFFDPPIVGRWVTMAMNNTRHLIMVEFQVFGFPVINMTEPATTFALFKGVGSTTNNGGGAQKSKISNLALGRPAYSSSVYLSFGPATAVNGVTYYISSDSANPQFLHSNYNDYYPWFSVDLGNLSYIVEVVIWNRCDDAEYRMNNAELRIGNVSIRWGSDSSSLSCNTLVWTQTTAMGKCEARPIFFNPPIVGRWLTLANNNGLSDPYLQLTEFQVFGVPFVPPPPPPPSPPPPPPSPPSPPP
;
A
#
# COMPACT_ATOMS: atom_id res chain seq x y z
N MET A 1 3.28 1.29 -7.66
CA MET A 1 3.72 0.67 -8.93
C MET A 1 5.23 0.68 -8.92
N GLU A 2 5.88 -0.30 -9.53
CA GLU A 2 7.32 -0.40 -9.69
C GLU A 2 7.58 -0.95 -11.10
N VAL A 3 8.65 -0.48 -11.74
CA VAL A 3 9.06 -0.98 -13.06
C VAL A 3 10.53 -1.38 -12.97
N VAL A 4 10.84 -2.62 -13.35
CA VAL A 4 12.22 -3.12 -13.39
C VAL A 4 12.61 -3.38 -14.83
N ILE A 5 13.74 -2.81 -15.23
CA ILE A 5 14.30 -2.95 -16.58
C ILE A 5 15.57 -3.79 -16.47
N TRP A 6 15.64 -4.89 -17.22
CA TRP A 6 16.84 -5.74 -17.28
C TRP A 6 17.61 -5.50 -18.57
N ARG A 7 18.90 -5.18 -18.42
CA ARG A 7 19.82 -5.00 -19.55
C ARG A 7 20.54 -6.31 -19.89
N ARG A 8 20.78 -6.52 -21.19
CA ARG A 8 21.49 -7.69 -21.70
C ARG A 8 22.97 -7.64 -21.31
N CYS A 9 23.55 -8.82 -21.06
CA CYS A 9 24.93 -9.00 -20.61
C CYS A 9 25.99 -8.79 -21.69
N ASP A 10 25.64 -9.01 -22.96
CA ASP A 10 26.53 -8.93 -24.13
C ASP A 10 26.38 -7.60 -24.91
N ALA A 11 25.52 -6.70 -24.45
CA ALA A 11 25.21 -5.47 -25.16
C ALA A 11 26.32 -4.43 -24.96
N ASN A 12 27.16 -4.24 -25.98
CA ASN A 12 28.10 -3.10 -26.03
C ASN A 12 27.41 -1.78 -26.45
N ASP A 13 26.18 -1.86 -26.96
CA ASP A 13 25.39 -0.72 -27.42
C ASP A 13 24.61 -0.06 -26.29
N ALA A 14 25.31 0.46 -25.29
CA ALA A 14 24.67 1.18 -24.20
C ALA A 14 24.07 2.49 -24.72
N LYS A 15 22.74 2.59 -24.72
CA LYS A 15 22.04 3.81 -25.13
C LYS A 15 21.64 4.59 -23.89
N VAL A 16 21.69 5.92 -24.01
CA VAL A 16 21.11 6.91 -23.10
C VAL A 16 19.91 7.54 -23.80
N ASN A 17 19.00 8.18 -23.07
CA ASN A 17 17.74 8.80 -23.56
C ASN A 17 16.52 7.88 -23.69
N GLY A 18 16.42 6.85 -22.85
CA GLY A 18 15.14 6.17 -22.59
C GLY A 18 14.17 7.07 -21.81
N GLU A 19 12.88 6.97 -22.12
CA GLU A 19 11.78 7.56 -21.36
C GLU A 19 10.79 6.45 -20.97
N LEU A 20 10.40 6.45 -19.70
CA LEU A 20 9.30 5.63 -19.22
C LEU A 20 8.09 6.52 -18.98
N ARG A 21 6.95 6.14 -19.56
CA ARG A 21 5.69 6.88 -19.44
C ARG A 21 4.56 5.97 -19.01
N ILE A 22 3.70 6.50 -18.13
CA ILE A 22 2.56 5.77 -17.58
C ILE A 22 1.30 6.62 -17.76
N GLY A 23 0.22 6.02 -18.27
CA GLY A 23 -1.04 6.73 -18.44
C GLY A 23 -2.16 5.86 -19.00
N ASN A 24 -3.25 6.49 -19.44
CA ASN A 24 -4.47 5.80 -19.88
C ASN A 24 -4.62 5.71 -21.40
N PHE A 25 -3.71 6.31 -22.16
CA PHE A 25 -3.76 6.30 -23.62
C PHE A 25 -2.88 5.19 -24.18
N SER A 26 -3.51 4.31 -24.96
CA SER A 26 -2.80 3.31 -25.75
C SER A 26 -2.10 4.00 -26.91
N ILE A 27 -0.87 3.60 -27.20
CA ILE A 27 -0.15 4.08 -28.37
C ILE A 27 0.08 2.93 -29.33
N PRO A 28 -0.25 3.07 -30.63
CA PRO A 28 0.05 2.07 -31.63
C PRO A 28 1.56 1.79 -31.73
N GLY A 29 1.94 0.53 -31.92
CA GLY A 29 3.33 0.16 -32.16
C GLY A 29 3.93 0.93 -33.36
N GLY A 30 5.16 1.42 -33.21
CA GLY A 30 5.85 2.21 -34.25
C GLY A 30 5.58 3.72 -34.22
N SER A 31 4.81 4.21 -33.25
CA SER A 31 4.57 5.65 -33.07
C SER A 31 5.79 6.36 -32.48
N ASN A 32 5.96 7.64 -32.83
CA ASN A 32 7.05 8.48 -32.30
C ASN A 32 6.84 8.85 -30.83
N ILE A 33 7.94 9.14 -30.12
CA ILE A 33 7.94 9.52 -28.70
C ILE A 33 7.03 10.74 -28.39
N SER A 34 6.84 11.64 -29.36
CA SER A 34 5.94 12.80 -29.25
C SER A 34 4.46 12.41 -29.08
N SER A 35 4.08 11.21 -29.51
CA SER A 35 2.73 10.68 -29.29
C SER A 35 2.45 10.33 -27.82
N LEU A 36 3.50 10.22 -27.00
CA LEU A 36 3.39 9.89 -25.58
C LEU A 36 3.13 11.11 -24.68
N SER A 37 2.94 12.30 -25.25
CA SER A 37 2.72 13.53 -24.47
C SER A 37 1.51 13.48 -23.54
N SER A 38 0.48 12.68 -23.88
CA SER A 38 -0.70 12.47 -23.04
C SER A 38 -0.52 11.48 -21.88
N ASN A 39 0.58 10.72 -21.87
CA ASN A 39 0.96 9.86 -20.75
C ASN A 39 2.02 10.58 -19.91
N THR A 40 1.94 10.44 -18.58
CA THR A 40 2.86 11.06 -17.64
C THR A 40 4.26 10.53 -17.84
N LEU A 41 5.26 11.42 -17.97
CA LEU A 41 6.68 11.07 -17.94
C LEU A 41 7.09 10.78 -16.51
N VAL A 42 7.49 9.54 -16.25
CA VAL A 42 7.76 9.05 -14.89
C VAL A 42 9.24 8.79 -14.64
N TRP A 43 10.03 8.61 -15.69
CA TRP A 43 11.47 8.45 -15.60
C TRP A 43 12.16 8.76 -16.93
N THR A 44 13.38 9.31 -16.85
CA THR A 44 14.28 9.55 -17.97
C THR A 44 15.63 8.92 -17.69
N GLN A 45 16.20 8.26 -18.70
CA GLN A 45 17.53 7.70 -18.62
C GLN A 45 18.58 8.78 -18.91
N THR A 46 19.19 9.30 -17.86
CA THR A 46 20.26 10.32 -17.96
C THR A 46 21.66 9.72 -17.99
N THR A 47 21.81 8.44 -17.62
CA THR A 47 23.10 7.74 -17.56
C THR A 47 23.07 6.39 -18.25
N VAL A 48 24.24 5.91 -18.65
CA VAL A 48 24.41 4.56 -19.20
C VAL A 48 24.13 3.54 -18.10
N LEU A 49 23.18 2.63 -18.33
CA LEU A 49 22.91 1.50 -17.42
C LEU A 49 23.98 0.42 -17.56
N GLY A 50 24.40 -0.23 -16.48
CA GLY A 50 25.41 -1.30 -16.49
C GLY A 50 24.94 -2.56 -17.25
N GLN A 51 25.90 -3.34 -17.75
CA GLN A 51 25.62 -4.66 -18.35
C GLN A 51 25.24 -5.66 -17.25
N CYS A 52 24.32 -6.58 -17.54
CA CYS A 52 23.79 -7.56 -16.58
C CYS A 52 23.14 -6.96 -15.32
N GLU A 53 22.78 -5.68 -15.32
CA GLU A 53 22.16 -5.03 -14.17
C GLU A 53 20.64 -4.89 -14.36
N ALA A 54 19.91 -5.05 -13.26
CA ALA A 54 18.56 -4.53 -13.14
C ALA A 54 18.61 -3.06 -12.81
N TYR A 55 17.73 -2.28 -13.44
CA TYR A 55 17.45 -0.93 -13.04
C TYR A 55 16.01 -0.82 -12.53
N PRO A 56 15.80 -0.89 -11.20
CA PRO A 56 14.49 -0.72 -10.62
C PRO A 56 14.12 0.77 -10.57
N ILE A 57 12.89 1.08 -10.97
CA ILE A 57 12.29 2.41 -10.90
C ILE A 57 11.11 2.31 -9.93
N PHE A 58 11.25 2.99 -8.78
CA PHE A 58 10.24 3.04 -7.74
C PHE A 58 9.41 4.31 -7.87
N PHE A 59 8.09 4.16 -7.71
CA PHE A 59 7.16 5.29 -7.72
C PHE A 59 6.57 5.49 -6.33
N ASP A 60 6.96 6.59 -5.69
CA ASP A 60 6.37 7.09 -4.46
C ASP A 60 6.02 8.59 -4.65
N PRO A 61 4.72 8.95 -4.74
CA PRO A 61 3.55 8.09 -4.59
C PRO A 61 3.33 7.13 -5.80
N PRO A 62 2.53 6.07 -5.64
CA PRO A 62 2.21 5.15 -6.73
C PRO A 62 1.55 5.86 -7.93
N ILE A 63 1.99 5.54 -9.15
CA ILE A 63 1.40 6.07 -10.38
C ILE A 63 0.31 5.14 -10.89
N VAL A 64 -0.81 5.73 -11.31
CA VAL A 64 -1.96 5.04 -11.89
C VAL A 64 -1.93 5.18 -13.40
N GLY A 65 -2.01 4.05 -14.11
CA GLY A 65 -2.19 4.04 -15.56
C GLY A 65 -2.49 2.65 -16.07
N ARG A 66 -3.21 2.60 -17.19
CA ARG A 66 -3.49 1.36 -17.93
C ARG A 66 -2.31 0.91 -18.80
N TRP A 67 -1.50 1.87 -19.27
CA TRP A 67 -0.40 1.65 -20.19
C TRP A 67 0.91 2.08 -19.55
N VAL A 68 1.90 1.21 -19.64
CA VAL A 68 3.30 1.49 -19.31
C VAL A 68 4.10 1.40 -20.59
N THR A 69 4.71 2.50 -20.99
CA THR A 69 5.40 2.59 -22.28
C THR A 69 6.84 3.01 -22.08
N MET A 70 7.77 2.19 -22.57
CA MET A 70 9.18 2.54 -22.71
C MET A 70 9.43 3.05 -24.14
N ALA A 71 10.12 4.18 -24.27
CA ALA A 71 10.53 4.72 -25.56
C ALA A 71 12.00 5.14 -25.51
N MET A 72 12.72 4.99 -26.61
CA MET A 72 14.08 5.51 -26.75
C MET A 72 14.05 6.74 -27.66
N ASN A 73 14.59 7.85 -27.20
CA ASN A 73 14.70 9.05 -28.02
C ASN A 73 15.95 8.96 -28.93
N ASN A 74 15.83 9.44 -30.18
CA ASN A 74 16.92 9.52 -31.16
C ASN A 74 17.66 8.20 -31.43
N THR A 75 17.01 7.04 -31.26
CA THR A 75 17.57 5.75 -31.64
C THR A 75 16.56 4.93 -32.44
N ARG A 76 17.06 4.03 -33.29
CA ARG A 76 16.22 3.12 -34.07
C ARG A 76 15.90 1.82 -33.31
N HIS A 77 16.60 1.57 -32.20
CA HIS A 77 16.63 0.27 -31.54
C HIS A 77 16.25 0.44 -30.07
N LEU A 78 15.14 -0.17 -29.65
CA LEU A 78 14.83 -0.44 -28.25
C LEU A 78 15.28 -1.88 -27.95
N ILE A 79 16.30 -2.04 -27.12
CA ILE A 79 16.86 -3.35 -26.76
C ILE A 79 16.76 -3.51 -25.25
N MET A 80 15.95 -4.44 -24.80
CA MET A 80 15.80 -4.84 -23.41
C MET A 80 15.74 -6.37 -23.35
N VAL A 81 16.10 -6.94 -22.20
CA VAL A 81 15.93 -8.39 -21.97
C VAL A 81 14.58 -8.68 -21.41
N GLU A 82 14.23 -7.96 -20.34
CA GLU A 82 13.00 -8.17 -19.60
C GLU A 82 12.48 -6.81 -19.13
N PHE A 83 11.16 -6.66 -19.18
CA PHE A 83 10.45 -5.47 -18.73
C PHE A 83 9.35 -5.90 -17.78
N GLN A 84 9.59 -5.72 -16.48
CA GLN A 84 8.67 -6.18 -15.46
C GLN A 84 7.92 -4.99 -14.88
N VAL A 85 6.61 -5.06 -14.92
CA VAL A 85 5.72 -4.07 -14.33
C VAL A 85 5.07 -4.68 -13.10
N PHE A 86 5.30 -4.06 -11.95
CA PHE A 86 4.72 -4.45 -10.68
C PHE A 86 3.71 -3.40 -10.23
N GLY A 87 2.53 -3.85 -9.88
CA GLY A 87 1.44 -2.97 -9.48
C GLY A 87 0.20 -3.78 -9.17
N PHE A 88 -0.83 -3.08 -8.75
CA PHE A 88 -2.12 -3.67 -8.39
C PHE A 88 -3.20 -3.05 -9.26
N PRO A 89 -4.24 -3.81 -9.62
CA PRO A 89 -5.35 -3.26 -10.36
C PRO A 89 -5.96 -2.12 -9.55
N VAL A 90 -6.16 -0.96 -10.21
CA VAL A 90 -7.01 0.09 -9.65
C VAL A 90 -8.43 -0.45 -9.64
N ILE A 91 -8.94 -0.75 -8.45
CA ILE A 91 -10.35 -0.98 -8.26
C ILE A 91 -11.04 0.38 -8.30
N ASN A 92 -11.96 0.58 -9.25
CA ASN A 92 -12.79 1.79 -9.29
C ASN A 92 -13.67 1.82 -8.04
N MET A 93 -13.21 2.51 -6.99
CA MET A 93 -13.99 2.81 -5.79
C MET A 93 -14.82 4.08 -6.04
N THR A 94 -15.68 4.03 -7.06
CA THR A 94 -16.69 5.07 -7.30
C THR A 94 -17.96 4.64 -6.57
N GLU A 95 -18.08 5.06 -5.30
CA GLU A 95 -19.28 5.05 -4.41
C GLU A 95 -19.07 4.31 -3.07
N PRO A 96 -19.28 4.98 -1.91
CA PRO A 96 -19.18 4.37 -0.58
C PRO A 96 -20.30 3.35 -0.27
N ALA A 97 -21.37 3.29 -1.07
CA ALA A 97 -22.54 2.44 -0.80
C ALA A 97 -22.50 1.05 -1.48
N THR A 98 -21.86 0.93 -2.64
CA THR A 98 -21.84 -0.34 -3.42
C THR A 98 -20.80 -1.35 -2.93
N THR A 99 -19.81 -0.90 -2.16
CA THR A 99 -18.75 -1.75 -1.59
C THR A 99 -19.29 -2.68 -0.50
N PHE A 100 -20.22 -2.22 0.34
CA PHE A 100 -20.84 -3.04 1.39
C PHE A 100 -21.54 -4.32 0.86
N ALA A 101 -22.07 -4.29 -0.37
CA ALA A 101 -22.76 -5.42 -0.99
C ALA A 101 -21.80 -6.45 -1.62
N LEU A 102 -20.63 -6.03 -2.12
CA LEU A 102 -19.61 -6.92 -2.69
C LEU A 102 -18.85 -7.69 -1.59
N PHE A 103 -18.65 -7.09 -0.42
CA PHE A 103 -17.84 -7.68 0.65
C PHE A 103 -18.56 -8.74 1.50
N LYS A 104 -19.90 -8.75 1.57
CA LYS A 104 -20.66 -9.83 2.23
C LYS A 104 -20.92 -11.06 1.37
N GLY A 105 -20.70 -10.99 0.05
CA GLY A 105 -21.26 -11.98 -0.88
C GLY A 105 -20.29 -12.84 -1.70
N VAL A 106 -19.00 -12.51 -1.80
CA VAL A 106 -18.22 -13.04 -2.93
C VAL A 106 -16.86 -13.63 -2.51
N GLY A 107 -16.90 -14.90 -2.12
CA GLY A 107 -15.87 -15.84 -2.54
C GLY A 107 -16.03 -16.12 -4.04
N SER A 108 -15.58 -15.21 -4.91
CA SER A 108 -15.52 -15.48 -6.35
C SER A 108 -14.27 -16.29 -6.62
N THR A 109 -14.42 -17.61 -6.54
CA THR A 109 -13.61 -18.53 -7.32
C THR A 109 -14.04 -18.39 -8.78
N THR A 110 -13.31 -17.59 -9.56
CA THR A 110 -13.29 -17.76 -11.02
C THR A 110 -11.91 -18.30 -11.38
N ASN A 111 -11.84 -19.63 -11.51
CA ASN A 111 -10.75 -20.31 -12.18
C ASN A 111 -10.80 -19.92 -13.67
N ASN A 112 -9.87 -19.09 -14.12
CA ASN A 112 -9.49 -19.02 -15.53
C ASN A 112 -7.99 -19.27 -15.60
N GLY A 113 -7.62 -20.34 -16.33
CA GLY A 113 -6.23 -20.75 -16.54
C GLY A 113 -5.42 -19.61 -17.17
N GLY A 114 -4.33 -19.25 -16.50
CA GLY A 114 -3.47 -18.11 -16.81
C GLY A 114 -3.03 -17.48 -15.49
N GLY A 115 -1.87 -17.87 -14.98
CA GLY A 115 -1.40 -17.65 -13.59
C GLY A 115 -1.13 -16.21 -13.18
N ALA A 116 -2.16 -15.38 -13.10
CA ALA A 116 -2.18 -14.15 -12.31
C ALA A 116 -3.15 -14.38 -11.14
N GLN A 117 -2.62 -14.59 -9.93
CA GLN A 117 -3.42 -14.64 -8.71
C GLN A 117 -4.22 -13.33 -8.58
N LYS A 118 -5.53 -13.41 -8.77
CA LYS A 118 -6.45 -12.29 -8.51
C LYS A 118 -6.44 -12.03 -7.00
N SER A 119 -5.62 -11.10 -6.56
CA SER A 119 -5.46 -10.76 -5.15
C SER A 119 -6.79 -10.20 -4.61
N LYS A 120 -7.44 -10.98 -3.75
CA LYS A 120 -8.69 -10.62 -3.09
C LYS A 120 -8.40 -9.57 -2.00
N ILE A 121 -9.15 -8.46 -2.02
CA ILE A 121 -9.13 -7.48 -0.92
C ILE A 121 -9.75 -8.14 0.32
N SER A 122 -9.08 -8.02 1.46
CA SER A 122 -9.51 -8.59 2.73
C SER A 122 -9.17 -7.67 3.89
N ASN A 123 -9.83 -7.85 5.04
CA ASN A 123 -9.43 -7.19 6.29
C ASN A 123 -8.09 -7.76 6.76
N LEU A 124 -7.00 -7.04 6.47
CA LEU A 124 -5.62 -7.40 6.79
C LEU A 124 -5.31 -7.26 8.28
N ALA A 125 -6.08 -6.45 9.02
CA ALA A 125 -5.90 -6.24 10.45
C ALA A 125 -6.51 -7.35 11.31
N LEU A 126 -7.45 -8.14 10.78
CA LEU A 126 -8.15 -9.18 11.53
C LEU A 126 -7.18 -10.14 12.23
N GLY A 127 -7.22 -10.16 13.56
CA GLY A 127 -6.38 -11.00 14.42
C GLY A 127 -4.89 -10.65 14.40
N ARG A 128 -4.50 -9.50 13.85
CA ARG A 128 -3.08 -9.08 13.80
C ARG A 128 -2.58 -8.59 15.17
N PRO A 129 -1.25 -8.65 15.39
CA PRO A 129 -0.65 -7.98 16.53
C PRO A 129 -1.01 -6.50 16.55
N ALA A 130 -1.56 -6.06 17.67
CA ALA A 130 -1.96 -4.68 17.89
C ALA A 130 -1.40 -4.17 19.22
N TYR A 131 -1.12 -2.89 19.25
CA TYR A 131 -0.40 -2.19 20.31
C TYR A 131 -1.13 -0.91 20.65
N SER A 132 -0.96 -0.42 21.87
CA SER A 132 -1.41 0.90 22.26
C SER A 132 -0.39 1.53 23.19
N SER A 133 -0.39 2.87 23.25
CA SER A 133 0.43 3.65 24.17
C SER A 133 0.17 3.27 25.64
N SER A 134 -1.08 2.97 25.95
CA SER A 134 -1.55 2.56 27.27
C SER A 134 -2.83 1.73 27.16
N VAL A 135 -3.18 1.06 28.25
CA VAL A 135 -4.41 0.25 28.38
C VAL A 135 -5.12 0.64 29.67
N TYR A 136 -6.42 0.90 29.60
CA TYR A 136 -7.28 1.02 30.76
C TYR A 136 -7.81 -0.36 31.15
N LEU A 137 -7.51 -0.81 32.37
CA LEU A 137 -7.94 -2.12 32.88
C LEU A 137 -7.62 -3.26 31.90
N SER A 138 -8.65 -3.93 31.38
CA SER A 138 -8.57 -5.08 30.46
C SER A 138 -8.90 -4.72 29.00
N PHE A 139 -9.19 -3.45 28.69
CA PHE A 139 -9.60 -2.96 27.36
C PHE A 139 -8.41 -2.81 26.38
N GLY A 140 -7.70 -3.92 26.17
CA GLY A 140 -6.47 -3.96 25.39
C GLY A 140 -6.65 -3.84 23.87
N PRO A 141 -5.57 -3.61 23.11
CA PRO A 141 -5.63 -3.34 21.67
C PRO A 141 -6.12 -4.50 20.80
N ALA A 142 -6.04 -5.74 21.30
CA ALA A 142 -6.51 -6.91 20.55
C ALA A 142 -8.02 -6.87 20.26
N THR A 143 -8.82 -6.18 21.09
CA THR A 143 -10.27 -6.07 20.87
C THR A 143 -10.61 -5.21 19.65
N ALA A 144 -9.73 -4.28 19.26
CA ALA A 144 -9.97 -3.41 18.12
C ALA A 144 -9.69 -4.10 16.76
N VAL A 145 -9.26 -5.36 16.75
CA VAL A 145 -8.93 -6.10 15.52
C VAL A 145 -9.49 -7.52 15.54
N ASN A 146 -10.52 -7.77 16.34
CA ASN A 146 -11.06 -9.11 16.56
C ASN A 146 -12.22 -9.46 15.61
N GLY A 147 -12.67 -8.52 14.78
CA GLY A 147 -13.77 -8.68 13.84
C GLY A 147 -15.15 -8.35 14.41
N VAL A 148 -15.25 -7.81 15.63
CA VAL A 148 -16.51 -7.51 16.31
C VAL A 148 -16.88 -6.04 16.09
N THR A 149 -17.76 -5.79 15.12
CA THR A 149 -18.15 -4.42 14.72
C THR A 149 -19.33 -3.83 15.50
N TYR A 150 -19.66 -4.35 16.68
CA TYR A 150 -20.79 -3.88 17.47
C TYR A 150 -20.42 -3.72 18.95
N TYR A 151 -20.99 -2.70 19.58
CA TYR A 151 -20.78 -2.43 20.99
C TYR A 151 -21.71 -3.27 21.85
N ILE A 152 -21.16 -3.93 22.87
CA ILE A 152 -21.94 -4.75 23.81
C ILE A 152 -22.07 -4.04 25.16
N SER A 153 -20.94 -3.67 25.77
CA SER A 153 -20.91 -3.03 27.09
C SER A 153 -19.53 -2.46 27.42
N SER A 154 -19.47 -1.63 28.46
CA SER A 154 -18.25 -1.14 29.12
C SER A 154 -17.79 -2.02 30.28
N ASP A 155 -18.16 -3.30 30.27
CA ASP A 155 -17.76 -4.26 31.30
C ASP A 155 -16.30 -4.70 31.10
N SER A 156 -15.45 -4.43 32.09
CA SER A 156 -14.05 -4.85 32.08
C SER A 156 -13.89 -6.37 32.25
N ALA A 157 -14.91 -7.10 32.70
CA ALA A 157 -14.88 -8.56 32.68
C ALA A 157 -15.03 -9.14 31.27
N ASN A 158 -15.58 -8.37 30.32
CA ASN A 158 -15.73 -8.74 28.92
C ASN A 158 -15.45 -7.55 27.99
N PRO A 159 -14.17 -7.13 27.87
CA PRO A 159 -13.79 -5.97 27.08
C PRO A 159 -14.00 -6.25 25.58
N GLN A 160 -14.75 -5.37 24.91
CA GLN A 160 -15.13 -5.49 23.49
C GLN A 160 -14.73 -4.26 22.66
N PHE A 161 -13.91 -3.37 23.22
CA PHE A 161 -13.37 -2.18 22.56
C PHE A 161 -12.03 -1.82 23.21
N LEU A 162 -11.16 -1.13 22.48
CA LEU A 162 -9.92 -0.60 23.04
C LEU A 162 -10.21 0.65 23.86
N HIS A 163 -9.53 0.80 25.00
CA HIS A 163 -9.57 2.02 25.80
C HIS A 163 -8.16 2.35 26.32
N SER A 164 -7.63 3.52 25.93
CA SER A 164 -6.38 4.04 26.51
C SER A 164 -6.55 4.47 27.96
N ASN A 165 -5.46 4.53 28.73
CA ASN A 165 -5.52 4.93 30.13
C ASN A 165 -5.82 6.44 30.28
N TYR A 166 -6.37 6.86 31.43
CA TYR A 166 -6.78 8.24 31.71
C TYR A 166 -5.60 9.20 31.96
N ASN A 167 -4.40 8.67 32.21
CA ASN A 167 -3.17 9.43 32.44
C ASN A 167 -2.25 9.50 31.21
N ASP A 168 -2.72 9.01 30.07
CA ASP A 168 -2.01 9.06 28.80
C ASP A 168 -2.53 10.22 27.96
N TYR A 169 -1.74 11.28 27.86
CA TYR A 169 -2.18 12.56 27.28
C TYR A 169 -2.20 12.60 25.74
N TYR A 170 -1.56 11.63 25.09
CA TYR A 170 -1.46 11.54 23.63
C TYR A 170 -1.61 10.08 23.20
N PRO A 171 -2.77 9.45 23.48
CA PRO A 171 -2.90 8.03 23.31
C PRO A 171 -2.94 7.64 21.84
N TRP A 172 -2.35 6.50 21.53
CA TRP A 172 -2.38 5.92 20.19
C TRP A 172 -2.63 4.42 20.24
N PHE A 173 -3.16 3.91 19.13
CA PHE A 173 -3.36 2.50 18.83
C PHE A 173 -2.64 2.21 17.51
N SER A 174 -1.89 1.13 17.43
CA SER A 174 -1.17 0.72 16.21
C SER A 174 -1.36 -0.76 15.91
N VAL A 175 -1.52 -1.10 14.63
CA VAL A 175 -1.60 -2.48 14.16
C VAL A 175 -0.45 -2.82 13.21
N ASP A 176 0.18 -3.97 13.43
CA ASP A 176 1.22 -4.55 12.57
C ASP A 176 0.58 -5.53 11.59
N LEU A 177 0.49 -5.17 10.31
CA LEU A 177 -0.03 -6.06 9.27
C LEU A 177 0.87 -7.28 9.00
N GLY A 178 2.08 -7.31 9.57
CA GLY A 178 3.10 -8.34 9.39
C GLY A 178 3.99 -8.13 8.17
N ASN A 179 3.39 -7.73 7.04
CA ASN A 179 4.08 -7.39 5.80
C ASN A 179 3.63 -6.01 5.30
N LEU A 180 4.46 -5.38 4.46
CA LEU A 180 4.01 -4.27 3.64
C LEU A 180 2.73 -4.68 2.89
N SER A 181 1.81 -3.75 2.73
CA SER A 181 0.52 -3.98 2.09
C SER A 181 0.07 -2.75 1.33
N TYR A 182 -0.72 -2.95 0.29
CA TYR A 182 -1.46 -1.88 -0.39
C TYR A 182 -2.80 -1.74 0.30
N ILE A 183 -3.01 -0.61 0.94
CA ILE A 183 -4.18 -0.30 1.74
C ILE A 183 -5.10 0.58 0.89
N VAL A 184 -6.33 0.14 0.71
CA VAL A 184 -7.34 0.82 -0.12
C VAL A 184 -8.45 1.44 0.74
N GLU A 185 -8.68 0.89 1.93
CA GLU A 185 -9.72 1.38 2.84
C GLU A 185 -9.35 1.07 4.29
N VAL A 186 -9.70 1.98 5.19
CA VAL A 186 -9.72 1.76 6.64
C VAL A 186 -11.11 2.06 7.15
N VAL A 187 -11.66 1.21 8.00
CA VAL A 187 -12.95 1.44 8.67
C VAL A 187 -12.73 1.51 10.17
N ILE A 188 -13.08 2.64 10.76
CA ILE A 188 -13.00 2.88 12.20
C ILE A 188 -14.41 2.80 12.78
N TRP A 189 -14.61 1.92 13.75
CA TRP A 189 -15.89 1.77 14.44
C TRP A 189 -15.86 2.45 15.80
N ASN A 190 -16.69 3.46 15.98
CA ASN A 190 -16.79 4.19 17.23
C ASN A 190 -17.61 3.43 18.28
N ARG A 191 -17.57 3.93 19.52
CA ARG A 191 -18.42 3.45 20.62
C ARG A 191 -19.87 3.87 20.44
N CYS A 192 -20.76 3.21 21.17
CA CYS A 192 -22.21 3.42 21.12
C CYS A 192 -22.81 4.19 22.31
N ASP A 193 -22.01 4.54 23.32
CA ASP A 193 -22.44 5.25 24.52
C ASP A 193 -22.01 6.73 24.52
N ASP A 194 -22.21 7.45 25.63
CA ASP A 194 -22.02 8.92 25.77
C ASP A 194 -20.56 9.38 25.74
N ALA A 195 -19.72 8.70 24.97
CA ALA A 195 -18.28 8.92 24.81
C ALA A 195 -17.87 9.01 23.33
N GLU A 196 -18.83 9.12 22.41
CA GLU A 196 -18.62 9.09 20.97
C GLU A 196 -17.71 10.23 20.46
N TYR A 197 -17.67 11.34 21.19
CA TYR A 197 -16.90 12.53 20.85
C TYR A 197 -15.38 12.37 21.04
N ARG A 198 -14.92 11.32 21.75
CA ARG A 198 -13.48 11.09 22.04
C ARG A 198 -12.63 10.78 20.81
N MET A 199 -13.30 10.39 19.72
CA MET A 199 -12.68 10.17 18.41
C MET A 199 -12.43 11.45 17.61
N ASN A 200 -12.91 12.60 18.09
CA ASN A 200 -12.64 13.90 17.45
C ASN A 200 -11.12 14.14 17.36
N ASN A 201 -10.68 14.77 16.27
CA ASN A 201 -9.27 15.06 15.98
C ASN A 201 -8.33 13.85 15.96
N ALA A 202 -8.85 12.62 15.91
CA ALA A 202 -8.01 11.45 15.73
C ALA A 202 -7.28 11.51 14.38
N GLU A 203 -5.99 11.19 14.38
CA GLU A 203 -5.12 11.14 13.22
C GLU A 203 -4.83 9.68 12.84
N LEU A 204 -5.06 9.33 11.58
CA LEU A 204 -4.64 8.05 11.03
C LEU A 204 -3.32 8.24 10.27
N ARG A 205 -2.32 7.46 10.64
CA ARG A 205 -0.99 7.43 10.04
C ARG A 205 -0.68 6.06 9.48
N ILE A 206 -0.09 6.00 8.28
CA ILE A 206 0.28 4.77 7.61
C ILE A 206 1.74 4.84 7.18
N GLY A 207 2.50 3.79 7.42
CA GLY A 207 3.88 3.69 6.95
C GLY A 207 4.57 2.40 7.32
N ASN A 208 5.91 2.43 7.39
CA ASN A 208 6.74 1.25 7.64
C ASN A 208 7.50 1.32 8.97
N VAL A 209 7.43 2.43 9.70
CA VAL A 209 8.07 2.57 11.01
C VAL A 209 7.19 1.91 12.07
N SER A 210 7.80 1.03 12.87
CA SER A 210 7.10 0.30 13.92
C SER A 210 6.74 1.19 15.10
N ILE A 211 5.50 1.08 15.56
CA ILE A 211 4.99 1.77 16.74
C ILE A 211 4.42 0.69 17.68
N ARG A 212 5.16 0.32 18.71
CA ARG A 212 4.83 -0.79 19.61
C ARG A 212 4.76 -0.37 21.06
N TRP A 213 5.58 0.61 21.45
CA TRP A 213 5.78 1.01 22.83
C TRP A 213 5.54 2.51 22.98
N GLY A 214 5.13 2.96 24.18
CA GLY A 214 4.94 4.39 24.46
C GLY A 214 6.15 5.26 24.09
N SER A 215 7.36 4.73 24.17
CA SER A 215 8.61 5.39 23.73
C SER A 215 8.66 5.73 22.24
N ASP A 216 7.86 5.06 21.41
CA ASP A 216 7.84 5.20 19.95
C ASP A 216 6.99 6.39 19.49
N SER A 217 6.35 7.12 20.42
CA SER A 217 5.45 8.24 20.10
C SER A 217 6.12 9.34 19.26
N SER A 218 7.43 9.57 19.44
CA SER A 218 8.20 10.51 18.61
C SER A 218 8.36 10.06 17.16
N SER A 219 8.22 8.76 16.88
CA SER A 219 8.35 8.15 15.56
C SER A 219 7.03 8.11 14.78
N LEU A 220 5.91 8.51 15.39
CA LEU A 220 4.62 8.60 14.71
C LEU A 220 4.70 9.49 13.45
N SER A 221 5.45 10.59 13.52
CA SER A 221 5.63 11.53 12.41
C SER A 221 6.40 10.95 11.22
N CYS A 222 7.15 9.86 11.42
CA CYS A 222 7.82 9.13 10.34
C CYS A 222 6.86 8.32 9.48
N ASN A 223 5.65 8.04 9.98
CA ASN A 223 4.57 7.48 9.20
C ASN A 223 3.67 8.62 8.67
N THR A 224 3.27 8.51 7.40
CA THR A 224 2.51 9.53 6.69
C THR A 224 1.16 9.75 7.36
N LEU A 225 0.80 11.01 7.64
CA LEU A 225 -0.56 11.38 8.02
C LEU A 225 -1.47 11.28 6.80
N VAL A 226 -2.46 10.38 6.86
CA VAL A 226 -3.33 10.09 5.71
C VAL A 226 -4.76 10.55 5.92
N TRP A 227 -5.17 10.79 7.18
CA TRP A 227 -6.51 11.24 7.51
C TRP A 227 -6.58 11.84 8.93
N THR A 228 -7.49 12.79 9.12
CA THR A 228 -7.81 13.41 10.42
C THR A 228 -9.33 13.47 10.59
N GLN A 229 -9.84 13.11 11.78
CA GLN A 229 -11.26 13.21 12.11
C GLN A 229 -11.65 14.67 12.35
N THR A 230 -12.23 15.32 11.35
CA THR A 230 -12.66 16.73 11.44
C THR A 230 -14.14 16.92 11.76
N THR A 231 -14.96 15.89 11.56
CA THR A 231 -16.39 15.90 11.87
C THR A 231 -16.67 15.03 13.09
N ALA A 232 -17.61 15.38 13.97
CA ALA A 232 -17.95 14.48 15.06
C ALA A 232 -18.44 13.13 14.53
N MET A 233 -18.00 12.03 15.15
CA MET A 233 -18.57 10.72 14.93
C MET A 233 -19.76 10.50 15.85
N GLY A 234 -20.85 9.94 15.32
CA GLY A 234 -21.99 9.51 16.11
C GLY A 234 -21.72 8.21 16.86
N LYS A 235 -22.69 7.87 17.72
CA LYS A 235 -22.75 6.59 18.42
C LYS A 235 -22.86 5.43 17.43
N CYS A 236 -22.09 4.38 17.66
CA CYS A 236 -22.00 3.18 16.81
C CYS A 236 -21.58 3.45 15.35
N GLU A 237 -21.09 4.65 15.06
CA GLU A 237 -20.82 5.02 13.68
C GLU A 237 -19.58 4.28 13.16
N ALA A 238 -19.69 3.76 11.93
CA ALA A 238 -18.55 3.32 11.14
C ALA A 238 -18.08 4.47 10.25
N ARG A 239 -16.79 4.82 10.35
CA ARG A 239 -16.14 5.78 9.47
C ARG A 239 -15.26 5.06 8.45
N PRO A 240 -15.74 4.87 7.20
CA PRO A 240 -14.88 4.40 6.12
C PRO A 240 -13.99 5.55 5.62
N ILE A 241 -12.72 5.22 5.36
CA ILE A 241 -11.68 6.11 4.85
C ILE A 241 -11.09 5.42 3.63
N PHE A 242 -11.30 6.00 2.45
CA PHE A 242 -10.87 5.42 1.18
C PHE A 242 -9.58 6.05 0.67
N PHE A 243 -8.70 5.24 0.09
CA PHE A 243 -7.44 5.67 -0.47
C PHE A 243 -7.39 5.40 -1.98
N ASN A 244 -7.30 6.48 -2.75
CA ASN A 244 -7.07 6.42 -4.18
C ASN A 244 -6.08 7.53 -4.58
N PRO A 245 -4.81 7.19 -4.90
CA PRO A 245 -4.25 5.84 -5.03
C PRO A 245 -4.14 5.08 -3.68
N PRO A 246 -3.99 3.74 -3.70
CA PRO A 246 -3.74 2.95 -2.49
C PRO A 246 -2.47 3.39 -1.78
N ILE A 247 -2.47 3.35 -0.46
CA ILE A 247 -1.31 3.71 0.37
C ILE A 247 -0.52 2.45 0.71
N VAL A 248 0.81 2.52 0.59
CA VAL A 248 1.69 1.41 0.95
C VAL A 248 2.14 1.56 2.39
N GLY A 249 1.91 0.53 3.20
CA GLY A 249 2.35 0.52 4.58
C GLY A 249 2.23 -0.86 5.24
N ARG A 250 2.96 -1.05 6.33
CA ARG A 250 2.86 -2.20 7.21
C ARG A 250 2.20 -1.84 8.53
N TRP A 251 2.41 -0.61 8.99
CA TRP A 251 1.96 -0.09 10.26
C TRP A 251 0.85 0.94 10.03
N LEU A 252 -0.28 0.75 10.70
CA LEU A 252 -1.36 1.74 10.74
C LEU A 252 -1.55 2.17 12.18
N THR A 253 -1.47 3.47 12.43
CA THR A 253 -1.54 4.05 13.77
C THR A 253 -2.62 5.11 13.82
N LEU A 254 -3.56 4.94 14.73
CA LEU A 254 -4.59 5.91 15.06
C LEU A 254 -4.18 6.62 16.36
N ALA A 255 -3.99 7.93 16.32
CA ALA A 255 -3.55 8.73 17.47
C ALA A 255 -4.60 9.79 17.80
N ASN A 256 -4.92 9.98 19.08
CA ASN A 256 -5.78 11.08 19.52
C ASN A 256 -4.94 12.38 19.60
N ASN A 257 -5.46 13.47 19.02
CA ASN A 257 -4.84 14.79 19.05
C ASN A 257 -5.71 15.89 19.72
N ASN A 258 -6.63 15.49 20.63
CA ASN A 258 -7.47 16.40 21.44
C ASN A 258 -6.70 17.11 22.55
N GLY A 259 -5.43 16.77 22.77
CA GLY A 259 -4.62 17.32 23.86
C GLY A 259 -5.15 16.96 25.25
N LEU A 260 -4.80 17.77 26.25
CA LEU A 260 -5.03 17.43 27.66
C LEU A 260 -6.51 17.44 28.10
N SER A 261 -7.42 18.02 27.32
CA SER A 261 -8.82 18.18 27.72
C SER A 261 -9.66 16.90 27.57
N ASP A 262 -9.31 16.01 26.64
CA ASP A 262 -10.01 14.73 26.44
C ASP A 262 -9.07 13.67 25.83
N PRO A 263 -8.04 13.23 26.57
CA PRO A 263 -6.94 12.43 26.05
C PRO A 263 -7.28 10.93 26.07
N TYR A 264 -8.41 10.54 25.48
CA TYR A 264 -8.85 9.15 25.46
C TYR A 264 -8.94 8.65 24.03
N LEU A 265 -8.26 7.55 23.72
CA LEU A 265 -8.48 6.83 22.48
C LEU A 265 -9.34 5.60 22.76
N GLN A 266 -10.45 5.52 22.04
CA GLN A 266 -11.42 4.45 22.20
C GLN A 266 -12.04 4.08 20.86
N LEU A 267 -12.05 2.80 20.53
CA LEU A 267 -12.68 2.30 19.32
C LEU A 267 -13.09 0.84 19.50
N THR A 268 -14.22 0.50 18.89
CA THR A 268 -14.80 -0.85 18.93
C THR A 268 -14.03 -1.78 18.01
N GLU A 269 -13.75 -1.34 16.78
CA GLU A 269 -13.09 -2.15 15.76
C GLU A 269 -12.35 -1.25 14.76
N PHE A 270 -11.24 -1.76 14.24
CA PHE A 270 -10.36 -1.13 13.28
C PHE A 270 -10.07 -2.11 12.14
N GLN A 271 -10.68 -1.86 11.00
CA GLN A 271 -10.56 -2.74 9.84
C GLN A 271 -9.65 -2.10 8.80
N VAL A 272 -8.76 -2.90 8.23
CA VAL A 272 -7.80 -2.44 7.22
C VAL A 272 -7.98 -3.29 5.97
N PHE A 273 -8.57 -2.74 4.93
CA PHE A 273 -8.82 -3.44 3.69
C PHE A 273 -7.72 -3.15 2.68
N GLY A 274 -7.17 -4.22 2.14
CA GLY A 274 -6.06 -4.14 1.20
C GLY A 274 -5.63 -5.49 0.69
N VAL A 275 -4.47 -5.49 0.05
CA VAL A 275 -3.77 -6.67 -0.45
C VAL A 275 -2.33 -6.66 0.04
N PRO A 276 -1.78 -7.79 0.53
CA PRO A 276 -0.37 -7.85 0.92
C PRO A 276 0.55 -7.45 -0.23
N PHE A 277 1.61 -6.70 0.08
CA PHE A 277 2.68 -6.39 -0.84
C PHE A 277 3.47 -7.68 -1.08
N VAL A 278 3.49 -8.13 -2.34
CA VAL A 278 4.34 -9.23 -2.78
C VAL A 278 5.49 -8.60 -3.57
N PRO A 279 6.75 -8.71 -3.11
CA PRO A 279 7.88 -8.20 -3.85
C PRO A 279 7.96 -8.84 -5.25
N PRO A 280 8.56 -8.15 -6.23
CA PRO A 280 8.99 -8.76 -7.48
C PRO A 280 9.68 -10.11 -7.26
N PRO A 281 9.44 -11.13 -8.11
CA PRO A 281 10.31 -12.29 -8.15
C PRO A 281 11.75 -11.84 -8.45
N PRO A 282 12.77 -12.53 -7.91
CA PRO A 282 14.16 -12.27 -8.29
C PRO A 282 14.36 -12.47 -9.81
N PRO A 283 15.39 -11.84 -10.40
CA PRO A 283 15.74 -12.02 -11.81
C PRO A 283 15.76 -13.49 -12.25
N PRO A 284 15.40 -13.78 -13.52
CA PRO A 284 15.78 -15.03 -14.13
C PRO A 284 17.32 -15.15 -14.16
N PRO A 285 17.88 -16.36 -13.98
CA PRO A 285 19.32 -16.58 -14.08
C PRO A 285 19.84 -16.17 -15.48
N SER A 286 21.08 -15.68 -15.53
CA SER A 286 21.74 -15.28 -16.77
C SER A 286 21.74 -16.43 -17.79
N PRO A 287 21.54 -16.16 -19.10
CA PRO A 287 21.71 -17.19 -20.12
C PRO A 287 23.16 -17.71 -20.10
N PRO A 288 23.37 -19.01 -20.41
CA PRO A 288 24.71 -19.56 -20.53
C PRO A 288 25.51 -18.81 -21.63
N PRO A 289 26.84 -18.68 -21.48
CA PRO A 289 27.68 -18.02 -22.46
C PRO A 289 27.55 -18.68 -23.85
N PRO A 290 27.71 -17.91 -24.94
CA PRO A 290 27.72 -18.48 -26.29
C PRO A 290 28.79 -19.56 -26.43
N PRO A 291 28.56 -20.59 -27.26
CA PRO A 291 29.62 -21.53 -27.61
C PRO A 291 30.82 -20.78 -28.21
N PRO A 292 32.06 -21.23 -27.94
CA PRO A 292 33.24 -20.61 -28.52
C PRO A 292 33.16 -20.59 -30.06
N SER A 293 33.62 -19.49 -30.65
CA SER A 293 33.70 -19.33 -32.10
C SER A 293 34.48 -20.50 -32.71
N PRO A 294 34.07 -21.02 -33.88
CA PRO A 294 34.86 -21.99 -34.61
C PRO A 294 36.28 -21.44 -34.86
N PRO A 295 37.32 -22.28 -34.86
CA PRO A 295 38.66 -21.86 -35.22
C PRO A 295 38.65 -21.20 -36.61
N SER A 296 39.41 -20.11 -36.76
CA SER A 296 39.65 -19.50 -38.06
C SER A 296 40.18 -20.55 -39.04
N PRO A 297 39.74 -20.56 -40.32
CA PRO A 297 40.38 -21.38 -41.34
C PRO A 297 41.88 -21.07 -41.42
N PRO A 298 42.75 -22.07 -41.63
CA PRO A 298 44.18 -21.83 -41.81
C PRO A 298 44.44 -20.94 -43.04
N PRO A 299 45.53 -20.14 -43.02
CA PRO A 299 45.88 -19.20 -44.08
C PRO A 299 46.22 -19.88 -45.41
#